data_AF-A0A554NBT5-F1
#
_entry.id   AF-A0A554NBT5-F1
#
_cell.length_a   1.000
_cell.length_b   1.000
_cell.length_c   1.000
_cell.angle_alpha   90.00
_cell.angle_beta   90.00
_cell.angle_gamma   90.00
#
_symmetry.space_group_name_H-M   'P 1'
#
loop_
_entity.id
_entity.type
_entity.pdbx_description
1 polymer ?
#
loop_
_entity_poly.entity_id
_entity_poly.type
_entity_poly.pdbx_seq_one_letter_code
_entity_poly.pdbx_strand_id
1 'polypeptide(L)'
;MASEGERSFDPFRLAMNTQREAAEAMQESVETGEVLPDQLERLDSVEVGTTPSEVVYTENKLELLHYESQTETQHDVPILIVYALINKPFILDLQPDRSVVRRLLEAGHDVYLIDWNEPSRLDRHLTIHDYVERYIDNCVDVVRERSGQDSINILGYCMGGTFTAMYAALNPEKVRTLGLMAAGLCFDGTGGVLELWGDDEHYDPRDVPEAFGNMPAEMLDVGFALMDPVANYVSKYARFFDNVENDDFVENFARMERWLDEGIDVAGDTYVQFLEDVYQGNKLYNNELVLDGKHVDLAEIDMPVLQIMGEYDHLIPADASKPFNEVIGSDDTEIIEYSTGHIGLAVSGSSHRDVWPRVAEWYLEKSATDPEHLAAVEEAVADAAGIDIDIDHEAAIEEGVTSDEAAAEVHAEDVDPAGPEGGDLEEVDGIGPTYAERLRDGGIVTVAELAAADVERVAELAGVGTSRAESWVGQAGD
;
A
#
# COMPACT_ATOMS: atom_id res chain seq x y z
N MET A 1 52.09 -23.83 -36.88
CA MET A 1 51.81 -23.05 -38.10
C MET A 1 50.33 -22.69 -38.04
N ALA A 2 49.98 -21.60 -37.35
CA ALA A 2 49.69 -20.25 -37.92
C ALA A 2 48.36 -20.26 -38.70
N SER A 3 47.36 -19.40 -38.49
CA SER A 3 47.15 -18.23 -37.63
C SER A 3 45.64 -17.94 -37.58
N GLU A 4 45.14 -17.45 -36.45
CA GLU A 4 43.85 -16.76 -36.34
C GLU A 4 43.84 -15.53 -37.28
N GLY A 5 42.77 -15.37 -38.06
CA GLY A 5 42.55 -14.21 -38.92
C GLY A 5 41.84 -13.11 -38.14
N GLU A 6 42.53 -11.99 -37.94
CA GLU A 6 42.08 -10.75 -37.33
C GLU A 6 40.71 -10.30 -37.87
N ARG A 7 39.72 -10.12 -36.97
CA ARG A 7 38.60 -9.21 -37.23
C ARG A 7 39.18 -7.80 -37.30
N SER A 8 39.38 -7.30 -38.51
CA SER A 8 39.87 -5.94 -38.76
C SER A 8 38.91 -4.94 -38.11
N PHE A 9 39.40 -4.20 -37.13
CA PHE A 9 38.76 -3.00 -36.60
C PHE A 9 38.65 -1.99 -37.74
N ASP A 10 37.46 -1.84 -38.33
CA ASP A 10 37.18 -0.90 -39.41
C ASP A 10 36.77 0.45 -38.80
N PRO A 11 37.68 1.45 -38.76
CA PRO A 11 37.42 2.73 -38.11
C PRO A 11 36.31 3.52 -38.81
N PHE A 12 36.06 3.23 -40.10
CA PHE A 12 35.00 3.89 -40.87
C PHE A 12 33.62 3.34 -40.53
N ARG A 13 33.48 2.03 -40.25
CA ARG A 13 32.22 1.48 -39.73
C ARG A 13 31.91 1.98 -38.34
N LEU A 14 32.93 2.08 -37.47
CA LEU A 14 32.75 2.66 -36.15
C LEU A 14 32.28 4.12 -36.25
N ALA A 15 32.95 4.94 -37.06
CA ALA A 15 32.57 6.34 -37.26
C ALA A 15 31.16 6.51 -37.86
N MET A 16 30.77 5.66 -38.82
CA MET A 16 29.42 5.71 -39.41
C MET A 16 28.35 5.22 -38.43
N ASN A 17 28.63 4.19 -37.62
CA ASN A 17 27.70 3.74 -36.58
C ASN A 17 27.51 4.83 -35.52
N THR A 18 28.59 5.45 -35.05
CA THR A 18 28.52 6.55 -34.09
C THR A 18 27.80 7.77 -34.66
N GLN A 19 27.96 8.08 -35.96
CA GLN A 19 27.20 9.15 -36.61
C GLN A 19 25.71 8.81 -36.76
N ARG A 20 25.38 7.55 -37.02
CA ARG A 20 23.98 7.08 -37.11
C ARG A 20 23.31 7.13 -35.74
N GLU A 21 23.96 6.59 -34.71
CA GLU A 21 23.50 6.66 -33.32
C GLU A 21 23.33 8.11 -32.85
N ALA A 22 24.28 8.99 -33.19
CA ALA A 22 24.16 10.42 -32.88
C ALA A 22 23.01 11.11 -33.64
N ALA A 23 22.69 10.66 -34.86
CA ALA A 23 21.57 11.19 -35.64
C ALA A 23 20.22 10.68 -35.14
N GLU A 24 20.13 9.39 -34.79
CA GLU A 24 18.97 8.76 -34.16
C GLU A 24 18.68 9.44 -32.81
N ALA A 25 19.70 9.62 -31.95
CA ALA A 25 19.57 10.33 -30.67
C ALA A 25 19.21 11.82 -30.84
N MET A 26 19.73 12.50 -31.87
CA MET A 26 19.32 13.88 -32.19
C MET A 26 17.88 13.96 -32.66
N GLN A 27 17.40 12.97 -33.41
CA GLN A 27 16.04 12.94 -33.92
C GLN A 27 15.05 12.67 -32.77
N GLU A 28 15.36 11.69 -31.92
CA GLU A 28 14.62 11.39 -30.68
C GLU A 28 14.58 12.59 -29.73
N SER A 29 15.70 13.33 -29.61
CA SER A 29 15.75 14.58 -28.82
C SER A 29 14.91 15.71 -29.42
N VAL A 30 14.78 15.77 -30.74
CA VAL A 30 13.95 16.77 -31.44
C VAL A 30 12.47 16.39 -31.33
N GLU A 31 12.12 15.12 -31.55
CA GLU A 31 10.77 14.60 -31.40
C GLU A 31 10.28 14.79 -29.95
N THR A 32 11.08 14.38 -28.95
CA THR A 32 10.81 14.64 -27.52
C THR A 32 10.66 16.14 -27.23
N GLY A 33 11.52 16.97 -27.82
CA GLY A 33 11.48 18.43 -27.67
C GLY A 33 10.23 19.10 -28.28
N GLU A 34 9.60 18.49 -29.28
CA GLU A 34 8.36 18.98 -29.91
C GLU A 34 7.10 18.63 -29.11
N VAL A 35 7.07 17.48 -28.41
CA VAL A 35 5.92 17.05 -27.57
C VAL A 35 5.94 17.63 -26.15
N LEU A 36 7.12 18.04 -25.66
CA LEU A 36 7.33 18.55 -24.30
C LEU A 36 6.36 19.68 -23.88
N PRO A 37 6.09 20.73 -24.69
CA PRO A 37 5.16 21.79 -24.32
C PRO A 37 3.71 21.31 -24.15
N ASP A 38 3.23 20.45 -25.05
CA ASP A 38 1.86 19.91 -25.01
C ASP A 38 1.69 18.93 -23.85
N GLN A 39 2.73 18.13 -23.54
CA GLN A 39 2.74 17.26 -22.37
C GLN A 39 2.78 18.07 -21.06
N LEU A 40 3.55 19.17 -20.99
CA LEU A 40 3.56 20.07 -19.83
C LEU A 40 2.19 20.72 -19.57
N GLU A 41 1.45 21.11 -20.62
CA GLU A 41 0.09 21.63 -20.50
C GLU A 41 -0.91 20.54 -20.06
N ARG A 42 -0.68 19.29 -20.47
CA ARG A 42 -1.41 18.12 -19.95
C ARG A 42 -1.11 17.89 -18.47
N LEU A 43 0.14 18.00 -18.02
CA LEU A 43 0.49 17.86 -16.60
C LEU A 43 -0.33 18.82 -15.71
N ASP A 44 -0.51 20.06 -16.17
CA ASP A 44 -1.27 21.11 -15.46
C ASP A 44 -2.80 20.90 -15.45
N SER A 45 -3.33 20.03 -16.32
CA SER A 45 -4.78 19.84 -16.50
C SER A 45 -5.31 18.47 -16.06
N VAL A 46 -4.46 17.62 -15.47
CA VAL A 46 -4.88 16.26 -15.10
C VAL A 46 -5.86 16.25 -13.92
N GLU A 47 -7.03 15.66 -14.16
CA GLU A 47 -8.04 15.40 -13.14
C GLU A 47 -7.63 14.22 -12.25
N VAL A 48 -7.84 14.38 -10.94
CA VAL A 48 -7.64 13.39 -9.86
C VAL A 48 -8.84 13.45 -8.93
N GLY A 49 -9.10 12.39 -8.15
CA GLY A 49 -10.21 12.39 -7.19
C GLY A 49 -11.58 12.49 -7.87
N THR A 50 -11.74 11.83 -9.02
CA THR A 50 -12.92 12.01 -9.89
C THR A 50 -14.14 11.19 -9.46
N THR A 51 -14.01 10.32 -8.45
CA THR A 51 -15.15 9.52 -8.00
C THR A 51 -16.18 10.42 -7.33
N PRO A 52 -17.44 10.45 -7.82
CA PRO A 52 -18.45 11.35 -7.28
C PRO A 52 -18.65 11.15 -5.77
N SER A 53 -18.65 12.25 -5.04
CA SER A 53 -18.86 12.27 -3.59
C SER A 53 -19.56 13.55 -3.14
N GLU A 54 -20.18 13.47 -1.96
CA GLU A 54 -20.70 14.61 -1.23
C GLU A 54 -20.00 14.78 0.12
N VAL A 55 -19.88 16.03 0.57
CA VAL A 55 -19.41 16.34 1.92
C VAL A 55 -20.60 16.22 2.89
N VAL A 56 -20.53 15.27 3.81
CA VAL A 56 -21.66 14.92 4.69
C VAL A 56 -21.48 15.43 6.12
N TYR A 57 -20.24 15.75 6.48
CA TYR A 57 -19.89 16.37 7.75
C TYR A 57 -18.65 17.25 7.57
N THR A 58 -18.61 18.35 8.32
CA THR A 58 -17.43 19.21 8.38
C THR A 58 -17.15 19.60 9.82
N GLU A 59 -15.87 19.60 10.19
CA GLU A 59 -15.42 20.13 11.47
C GLU A 59 -14.06 20.79 11.31
N ASN A 60 -13.95 22.06 11.68
CA ASN A 60 -12.73 22.85 11.43
C ASN A 60 -12.39 22.88 9.93
N LYS A 61 -11.35 22.15 9.48
CA LYS A 61 -10.98 21.99 8.06
C LYS A 61 -11.29 20.57 7.56
N LEU A 62 -11.60 19.65 8.48
CA LEU A 62 -11.97 18.29 8.13
C LEU A 62 -13.28 18.31 7.32
N GLU A 63 -13.29 17.52 6.26
CA GLU A 63 -14.46 17.16 5.48
C GLU A 63 -14.60 15.63 5.48
N LEU A 64 -15.77 15.13 5.84
CA LEU A 64 -16.12 13.72 5.68
C LEU A 64 -16.82 13.56 4.32
N LEU A 65 -16.18 12.84 3.42
CA LEU A 65 -16.69 12.52 2.10
C LEU A 65 -17.51 11.24 2.18
N HIS A 66 -18.67 11.22 1.52
CA HIS A 66 -19.46 10.02 1.24
C HIS A 66 -19.54 9.84 -0.27
N TYR A 67 -19.11 8.70 -0.78
CA TYR A 67 -19.06 8.46 -2.21
C TYR A 67 -20.38 7.90 -2.74
N GLU A 68 -20.74 8.28 -3.97
CA GLU A 68 -21.94 7.77 -4.63
C GLU A 68 -21.79 6.28 -4.95
N SER A 69 -22.83 5.49 -4.66
CA SER A 69 -22.87 4.06 -4.97
C SER A 69 -22.66 3.77 -6.45
N GLN A 70 -21.95 2.67 -6.76
CA GLN A 70 -21.83 2.14 -8.12
C GLN A 70 -22.70 0.91 -8.38
N THR A 71 -23.43 0.44 -7.37
CA THR A 71 -24.34 -0.70 -7.43
C THR A 71 -25.76 -0.28 -7.00
N GLU A 72 -26.79 -1.02 -7.43
CA GLU A 72 -28.17 -0.74 -7.00
C GLU A 72 -28.40 -1.04 -5.51
N THR A 73 -27.63 -1.99 -4.96
CA THR A 73 -27.64 -2.38 -3.54
C THR A 73 -26.20 -2.44 -3.02
N GLN A 74 -25.97 -1.93 -1.81
CA GLN A 74 -24.67 -1.95 -1.12
C GLN A 74 -24.76 -2.77 0.17
N HIS A 75 -23.61 -3.16 0.69
CA HIS A 75 -23.49 -3.78 2.01
C HIS A 75 -23.95 -2.84 3.13
N ASP A 76 -24.64 -3.40 4.11
CA ASP A 76 -25.22 -2.68 5.25
C ASP A 76 -24.18 -1.96 6.14
N VAL A 77 -22.98 -2.52 6.28
CA VAL A 77 -21.92 -1.98 7.15
C VAL A 77 -20.92 -1.16 6.33
N PRO A 78 -20.88 0.17 6.51
CA PRO A 78 -20.01 1.04 5.72
C PRO A 78 -18.53 0.92 6.14
N ILE A 79 -17.64 1.30 5.23
CA ILE A 79 -16.20 1.45 5.45
C ILE A 79 -15.85 2.93 5.58
N LEU A 80 -15.28 3.32 6.72
CA LEU A 80 -14.65 4.62 6.92
C LEU A 80 -13.14 4.54 6.67
N ILE A 81 -12.68 5.25 5.65
CA ILE A 81 -11.26 5.41 5.35
C ILE A 81 -10.69 6.57 6.16
N VAL A 82 -9.71 6.29 7.01
CA VAL A 82 -8.96 7.28 7.77
C VAL A 82 -7.57 7.42 7.16
N TYR A 83 -7.41 8.48 6.38
CA TYR A 83 -6.17 8.78 5.68
C TYR A 83 -5.10 9.36 6.63
N ALA A 84 -3.83 9.34 6.23
CA ALA A 84 -2.75 9.98 6.97
C ALA A 84 -2.92 11.51 7.02
N LEU A 85 -2.28 12.17 7.99
CA LEU A 85 -2.22 13.65 8.02
C LEU A 85 -1.24 14.24 6.99
N ILE A 86 -0.52 13.37 6.28
CA ILE A 86 0.54 13.75 5.33
C ILE A 86 0.03 13.49 3.91
N ASN A 87 0.18 14.49 3.05
CA ASN A 87 -0.32 14.55 1.68
C ASN A 87 -1.85 14.47 1.59
N LYS A 88 -2.39 14.59 0.37
CA LYS A 88 -3.84 14.54 0.15
C LYS A 88 -4.36 13.12 -0.03
N PRO A 89 -5.60 12.84 0.40
CA PRO A 89 -6.21 11.51 0.33
C PRO A 89 -6.52 11.04 -1.10
N PHE A 90 -6.48 11.92 -2.10
CA PHE A 90 -6.80 11.56 -3.49
C PHE A 90 -5.85 10.50 -4.09
N ILE A 91 -4.75 10.15 -3.43
CA ILE A 91 -3.95 8.97 -3.82
C ILE A 91 -4.74 7.66 -3.77
N LEU A 92 -5.76 7.59 -2.91
CA LEU A 92 -6.72 6.47 -2.85
C LEU A 92 -7.82 6.59 -3.91
N ASP A 93 -7.87 7.68 -4.67
CA ASP A 93 -8.81 7.93 -5.76
C ASP A 93 -8.12 8.62 -6.96
N LEU A 94 -6.93 8.12 -7.34
CA LEU A 94 -6.04 8.84 -8.26
C LEU A 94 -6.64 8.99 -9.65
N GLN A 95 -7.14 7.89 -10.20
CA GLN A 95 -7.86 7.84 -11.48
C GLN A 95 -8.77 6.60 -11.50
N PRO A 96 -9.74 6.51 -12.43
CA PRO A 96 -10.72 5.42 -12.49
C PRO A 96 -10.18 3.99 -12.30
N ASP A 97 -9.10 3.61 -12.98
CA ASP A 97 -8.54 2.25 -12.87
C ASP A 97 -7.47 2.10 -11.77
N ARG A 98 -7.16 3.20 -11.06
CA ARG A 98 -6.27 3.28 -9.89
C ARG A 98 -6.93 4.01 -8.72
N SER A 99 -8.14 3.61 -8.40
CA SER A 99 -8.91 4.17 -7.29
C SER A 99 -9.33 3.05 -6.35
N VAL A 100 -8.78 3.10 -5.14
CA VAL A 100 -9.12 2.21 -4.03
C VAL A 100 -10.59 2.39 -3.66
N VAL A 101 -11.01 3.66 -3.54
CA VAL A 101 -12.38 4.03 -3.25
C VAL A 101 -13.33 3.40 -4.27
N ARG A 102 -13.03 3.55 -5.55
CA ARG A 102 -13.83 2.99 -6.63
C ARG A 102 -13.85 1.46 -6.59
N ARG A 103 -12.74 0.79 -6.29
CA ARG A 103 -12.73 -0.69 -6.17
C ARG A 103 -13.65 -1.18 -5.06
N LEU A 104 -13.69 -0.48 -3.93
CA LEU A 104 -14.60 -0.83 -2.84
C LEU A 104 -16.07 -0.59 -3.23
N LEU A 105 -16.37 0.53 -3.91
CA LEU A 105 -17.71 0.82 -4.42
C LEU A 105 -18.17 -0.18 -5.49
N GLU A 106 -17.29 -0.56 -6.43
CA GLU A 106 -17.53 -1.58 -7.45
C GLU A 106 -17.82 -2.95 -6.82
N ALA A 107 -17.22 -3.23 -5.66
CA ALA A 107 -17.48 -4.43 -4.86
C ALA A 107 -18.71 -4.31 -3.93
N GLY A 108 -19.51 -3.24 -4.04
CA GLY A 108 -20.76 -3.08 -3.30
C GLY A 108 -20.63 -2.51 -1.90
N HIS A 109 -19.46 -2.01 -1.48
CA HIS A 109 -19.30 -1.37 -0.17
C HIS A 109 -19.83 0.07 -0.16
N ASP A 110 -20.36 0.51 1.00
CA ASP A 110 -20.64 1.93 1.27
C ASP A 110 -19.39 2.60 1.84
N VAL A 111 -18.86 3.63 1.17
CA VAL A 111 -17.50 4.14 1.43
C VAL A 111 -17.52 5.61 1.84
N TYR A 112 -16.86 5.88 2.96
CA TYR A 112 -16.59 7.22 3.47
C TYR A 112 -15.08 7.46 3.55
N LEU A 113 -14.65 8.70 3.43
CA LEU A 113 -13.25 9.09 3.56
C LEU A 113 -13.12 10.40 4.35
N ILE A 114 -12.19 10.43 5.31
CA ILE A 114 -11.83 11.65 6.00
C ILE A 114 -10.78 12.41 5.17
N ASP A 115 -11.14 13.60 4.69
CA ASP A 115 -10.18 14.58 4.20
C ASP A 115 -9.88 15.59 5.31
N TRP A 116 -8.67 15.54 5.84
CA TRP A 116 -8.22 16.42 6.92
C TRP A 116 -8.08 17.88 6.49
N ASN A 117 -7.86 18.10 5.19
CA ASN A 117 -7.38 19.36 4.62
C ASN A 117 -6.13 19.90 5.33
N GLU A 118 -5.67 21.08 4.91
CA GLU A 118 -4.45 21.68 5.44
C GLU A 118 -4.68 22.35 6.82
N PRO A 119 -3.90 21.99 7.85
CA PRO A 119 -3.99 22.66 9.14
C PRO A 119 -3.39 24.07 9.03
N SER A 120 -4.05 25.03 9.67
CA SER A 120 -3.51 26.38 9.80
C SER A 120 -2.57 26.47 11.00
N ARG A 121 -1.84 27.59 11.11
CA ARG A 121 -1.04 27.90 12.31
C ARG A 121 -1.84 27.94 13.62
N LEU A 122 -3.16 28.10 13.56
CA LEU A 122 -4.01 28.06 14.75
C LEU A 122 -4.22 26.63 15.26
N ASP A 123 -4.00 25.65 14.39
CA ASP A 123 -4.19 24.23 14.66
C ASP A 123 -2.90 23.56 15.18
N ARG A 124 -1.80 24.32 15.32
CA ARG A 124 -0.49 23.81 15.77
C ARG A 124 -0.49 23.07 17.11
N HIS A 125 -1.51 23.31 17.91
CA HIS A 125 -1.69 22.73 19.25
C HIS A 125 -2.67 21.55 19.28
N LEU A 126 -3.14 21.10 18.11
CA LEU A 126 -3.83 19.82 18.02
C LEU A 126 -2.86 18.71 18.41
N THR A 127 -3.35 17.79 19.21
CA THR A 127 -2.65 16.59 19.70
C THR A 127 -3.25 15.34 19.07
N ILE A 128 -2.58 14.18 19.22
CA ILE A 128 -3.13 12.90 18.76
C ILE A 128 -4.52 12.65 19.37
N HIS A 129 -4.74 13.06 20.62
CA HIS A 129 -6.05 12.97 21.28
C HIS A 129 -7.16 13.70 20.50
N ASP A 130 -6.90 14.91 19.99
CA ASP A 130 -7.90 15.67 19.22
C ASP A 130 -8.28 14.96 17.92
N TYR A 131 -7.31 14.33 17.25
CA TYR A 131 -7.58 13.54 16.05
C TYR A 131 -8.35 12.26 16.36
N VAL A 132 -7.95 11.51 17.38
CA VAL A 132 -8.51 10.19 17.70
C VAL A 132 -9.88 10.29 18.40
N GLU A 133 -9.96 10.99 19.53
CA GLU A 133 -11.14 10.97 20.42
C GLU A 133 -12.18 12.04 20.08
N ARG A 134 -11.89 12.92 19.13
CA ARG A 134 -12.83 13.94 18.66
C ARG A 134 -13.09 13.81 17.17
N TYR A 135 -12.08 14.01 16.32
CA TYR A 135 -12.34 14.07 14.88
C TYR A 135 -12.73 12.72 14.29
N ILE A 136 -11.98 11.65 14.57
CA ILE A 136 -12.34 10.29 14.13
C ILE A 136 -13.66 9.87 14.80
N ASP A 137 -13.81 10.07 16.12
CA ASP A 137 -15.04 9.67 16.83
C ASP A 137 -16.30 10.35 16.27
N ASN A 138 -16.24 11.65 15.99
CA ASN A 138 -17.35 12.39 15.39
C ASN A 138 -17.69 11.86 14.00
N CYS A 139 -16.69 11.55 13.17
CA CYS A 139 -16.91 10.94 11.85
C CYS A 139 -17.56 9.56 11.99
N VAL A 140 -17.06 8.71 12.90
CA VAL A 140 -17.64 7.39 13.17
C VAL A 140 -19.09 7.50 13.60
N ASP A 141 -19.42 8.42 14.50
CA ASP A 141 -20.80 8.64 14.94
C ASP A 141 -21.71 9.13 13.79
N VAL A 142 -21.23 10.00 12.91
CA VAL A 142 -21.96 10.42 11.70
C VAL A 142 -22.23 9.24 10.76
N VAL A 143 -21.22 8.40 10.50
CA VAL A 143 -21.35 7.24 9.62
C VAL A 143 -22.32 6.21 10.23
N ARG A 144 -22.24 5.95 11.54
CA ARG A 144 -23.16 5.08 12.28
C ARG A 144 -24.60 5.59 12.22
N GLU A 145 -24.82 6.88 12.45
CA GLU A 145 -26.17 7.47 12.39
C GLU A 145 -26.76 7.39 10.98
N ARG A 146 -25.95 7.63 9.94
CA ARG A 146 -26.39 7.57 8.54
C ARG A 146 -26.71 6.15 8.08
N SER A 147 -25.88 5.18 8.44
CA SER A 147 -26.04 3.76 8.07
C SER A 147 -27.03 3.01 8.98
N GLY A 148 -27.34 3.54 10.16
CA GLY A 148 -28.15 2.86 11.17
C GLY A 148 -27.42 1.71 11.87
N GLN A 149 -26.08 1.63 11.74
CA GLN A 149 -25.26 0.59 12.32
C GLN A 149 -24.72 0.98 13.69
N ASP A 150 -24.69 0.02 14.62
CA ASP A 150 -24.08 0.19 15.93
C ASP A 150 -22.54 0.18 15.87
N SER A 151 -21.94 -0.35 14.80
CA SER A 151 -20.48 -0.41 14.61
C SER A 151 -20.16 -0.43 13.12
N ILE A 152 -19.04 0.16 12.70
CA ILE A 152 -18.66 0.29 11.28
C ILE A 152 -17.29 -0.32 10.98
N ASN A 153 -17.01 -0.56 9.72
CA ASN A 153 -15.68 -0.97 9.28
C ASN A 153 -14.77 0.25 9.17
N ILE A 154 -13.51 0.11 9.56
CA ILE A 154 -12.51 1.18 9.45
C ILE A 154 -11.32 0.67 8.65
N LEU A 155 -10.85 1.49 7.71
CA LEU A 155 -9.59 1.29 6.98
C LEU A 155 -8.66 2.48 7.25
N GLY A 156 -7.63 2.27 8.06
CA GLY A 156 -6.61 3.29 8.29
C GLY A 156 -5.42 3.11 7.35
N TYR A 157 -4.91 4.20 6.79
CA TYR A 157 -3.73 4.19 5.92
C TYR A 157 -2.56 4.99 6.50
N CYS A 158 -1.38 4.35 6.58
CA CYS A 158 -0.14 4.93 7.11
C CYS A 158 -0.35 5.48 8.53
N MET A 159 -0.08 6.77 8.79
CA MET A 159 -0.34 7.41 10.09
C MET A 159 -1.82 7.32 10.50
N GLY A 160 -2.74 7.32 9.53
CA GLY A 160 -4.16 7.09 9.77
C GLY A 160 -4.44 5.69 10.33
N GLY A 161 -3.66 4.68 9.92
CA GLY A 161 -3.69 3.33 10.48
C GLY A 161 -3.26 3.29 11.95
N THR A 162 -2.20 4.01 12.29
CA THR A 162 -1.78 4.14 13.70
C THR A 162 -2.87 4.80 14.55
N PHE A 163 -3.51 5.86 14.02
CA PHE A 163 -4.61 6.54 14.73
C PHE A 163 -5.86 5.67 14.87
N THR A 164 -6.21 4.88 13.84
CA THR A 164 -7.38 3.99 13.94
C THR A 164 -7.14 2.81 14.87
N ALA A 165 -5.91 2.33 15.00
CA ALA A 165 -5.55 1.36 16.04
C ALA A 165 -5.75 1.95 17.45
N MET A 166 -5.29 3.20 17.68
CA MET A 166 -5.55 3.90 18.94
C MET A 166 -7.05 4.10 19.19
N TYR A 167 -7.80 4.46 18.15
CA TYR A 167 -9.25 4.65 18.23
C TYR A 167 -9.98 3.36 18.58
N ALA A 168 -9.64 2.25 17.92
CA ALA A 168 -10.26 0.94 18.13
C ALA A 168 -10.02 0.43 19.56
N ALA A 169 -8.84 0.66 20.13
CA ALA A 169 -8.57 0.33 21.53
C ALA A 169 -9.40 1.17 22.53
N LEU A 170 -9.69 2.43 22.19
CA LEU A 170 -10.44 3.34 23.07
C LEU A 170 -11.97 3.21 22.93
N ASN A 171 -12.45 2.81 21.75
CA ASN A 171 -13.88 2.75 21.40
C ASN A 171 -14.21 1.43 20.66
N PRO A 172 -13.84 0.26 21.20
CA PRO A 172 -13.97 -1.02 20.49
C PRO A 172 -15.41 -1.34 20.10
N GLU A 173 -16.40 -0.88 20.87
CA GLU A 173 -17.82 -1.11 20.62
C GLU A 173 -18.34 -0.42 19.35
N LYS A 174 -17.61 0.57 18.82
CA LYS A 174 -17.98 1.30 17.60
C LYS A 174 -17.30 0.74 16.34
N VAL A 175 -16.34 -0.18 16.50
CA VAL A 175 -15.53 -0.72 15.39
C VAL A 175 -15.92 -2.17 15.13
N ARG A 176 -16.45 -2.42 13.93
CA ARG A 176 -16.86 -3.76 13.48
C ARG A 176 -15.66 -4.58 13.03
N THR A 177 -14.79 -3.99 12.24
CA THR A 177 -13.54 -4.56 11.74
C THR A 177 -12.50 -3.46 11.55
N LEU A 178 -11.21 -3.80 11.65
CA LEU A 178 -10.09 -2.87 11.56
C LEU A 178 -9.11 -3.29 10.46
N GLY A 179 -9.08 -2.54 9.36
CA GLY A 179 -8.06 -2.64 8.32
C GLY A 179 -6.93 -1.64 8.56
N LEU A 180 -5.69 -2.10 8.43
CA LEU A 180 -4.47 -1.35 8.67
C LEU A 180 -3.57 -1.48 7.43
N MET A 181 -3.57 -0.46 6.58
CA MET A 181 -2.79 -0.42 5.36
C MET A 181 -1.51 0.37 5.58
N ALA A 182 -0.35 -0.26 5.35
CA ALA A 182 0.98 0.34 5.47
C ALA A 182 1.18 1.15 6.77
N ALA A 183 0.62 0.67 7.88
CA ALA A 183 0.54 1.39 9.15
C ALA A 183 1.77 1.09 10.02
N GLY A 184 2.47 2.12 10.49
CA GLY A 184 3.57 1.95 11.43
C GLY A 184 3.06 1.71 12.84
N LEU A 185 3.28 0.52 13.39
CA LEU A 185 2.65 0.06 14.64
C LEU A 185 3.65 -0.52 15.66
N CYS A 186 4.85 -0.87 15.22
CA CYS A 186 5.93 -1.40 16.04
C CYS A 186 7.27 -0.82 15.57
N PHE A 187 8.02 -0.19 16.48
CA PHE A 187 9.32 0.41 16.21
C PHE A 187 10.33 -0.11 17.25
N ASP A 188 11.05 -1.19 16.90
CA ASP A 188 12.05 -1.87 17.76
C ASP A 188 13.46 -1.89 17.10
N GLY A 189 13.80 -0.83 16.36
CA GLY A 189 15.07 -0.68 15.66
C GLY A 189 15.11 -1.28 14.24
N THR A 190 13.95 -1.65 13.68
CA THR A 190 13.78 -2.25 12.34
C THR A 190 12.84 -1.45 11.42
N GLY A 191 12.24 -0.36 11.92
CA GLY A 191 11.18 0.46 11.34
C GLY A 191 11.59 1.37 10.16
N GLY A 192 12.61 0.96 9.41
CA GLY A 192 13.08 1.69 8.23
C GLY A 192 13.77 3.02 8.56
N VAL A 193 13.97 3.83 7.53
CA VAL A 193 14.71 5.09 7.62
C VAL A 193 14.02 6.17 8.46
N LEU A 194 12.69 6.08 8.62
CA LEU A 194 11.94 6.97 9.50
C LEU A 194 12.30 6.82 10.97
N GLU A 195 12.51 5.58 11.43
CA GLU A 195 12.97 5.31 12.80
C GLU A 195 14.40 5.85 13.02
N LEU A 196 15.29 5.64 12.04
CA LEU A 196 16.67 6.14 12.10
C LEU A 196 16.78 7.66 12.14
N TRP A 197 15.82 8.37 11.58
CA TRP A 197 15.80 9.84 11.56
C TRP A 197 15.02 10.44 12.71
N GLY A 198 14.06 9.68 13.25
CA GLY A 198 13.39 10.00 14.50
C GLY A 198 14.24 9.70 15.74
N ASP A 199 15.42 9.10 15.61
CA ASP A 199 16.30 8.72 16.71
C ASP A 199 16.65 9.91 17.64
N ASP A 200 16.44 9.71 18.95
CA ASP A 200 16.55 10.74 19.98
C ASP A 200 18.01 11.17 20.26
N GLU A 201 19.01 10.38 19.86
CA GLU A 201 20.41 10.78 19.94
C GLU A 201 20.76 11.88 18.92
N HIS A 202 19.99 12.01 17.84
CA HIS A 202 20.33 12.86 16.69
C HIS A 202 19.28 13.92 16.36
N TYR A 203 18.04 13.79 16.85
CA TYR A 203 16.94 14.67 16.49
C TYR A 203 15.96 14.93 17.65
N ASP A 204 15.76 16.21 18.01
CA ASP A 204 14.65 16.63 18.88
C ASP A 204 13.48 17.09 18.00
N PRO A 205 12.34 16.36 17.99
CA PRO A 205 11.20 16.71 17.16
C PRO A 205 10.61 18.08 17.49
N ARG A 206 10.91 18.66 18.66
CA ARG A 206 10.44 19.98 19.07
C ARG A 206 11.08 21.12 18.29
N ASP A 207 12.29 20.93 17.76
CA ASP A 207 13.03 21.98 17.05
C ASP A 207 12.23 22.53 15.86
N VAL A 208 11.46 21.67 15.17
CA VAL A 208 10.68 22.06 13.99
C VAL A 208 9.46 22.93 14.36
N PRO A 209 8.53 22.50 15.24
CA PRO A 209 7.41 23.35 15.64
C PRO A 209 7.82 24.61 16.40
N GLU A 210 8.98 24.63 17.07
CA GLU A 210 9.52 25.85 17.68
C GLU A 210 9.88 26.90 16.61
N ALA A 211 10.42 26.48 15.47
CA ALA A 211 10.79 27.37 14.37
C ALA A 211 9.59 27.74 13.48
N PHE A 212 8.74 26.76 13.12
CA PHE A 212 7.75 26.90 12.06
C PHE A 212 6.30 26.91 12.56
N GLY A 213 6.05 26.42 13.77
CA GLY A 213 4.72 26.24 14.35
C GLY A 213 4.12 24.87 14.04
N ASN A 214 4.08 24.50 12.76
CA ASN A 214 3.73 23.17 12.25
C ASN A 214 4.99 22.49 11.68
N MET A 215 4.92 21.20 11.40
CA MET A 215 5.89 20.51 10.56
C MET A 215 5.54 20.78 9.09
N PRO A 216 6.37 21.53 8.33
CA PRO A 216 6.08 21.86 6.94
C PRO A 216 6.13 20.63 6.03
N ALA A 217 5.20 20.53 5.09
CA ALA A 217 5.17 19.45 4.10
C ALA A 217 6.49 19.30 3.35
N GLU A 218 7.12 20.40 2.94
CA GLU A 218 8.34 20.36 2.13
C GLU A 218 9.54 19.75 2.90
N MET A 219 9.52 19.83 4.23
CA MET A 219 10.54 19.20 5.06
C MET A 219 10.32 17.68 5.16
N LEU A 220 9.06 17.24 5.22
CA LEU A 220 8.71 15.83 5.13
C LEU A 220 9.05 15.26 3.74
N ASP A 221 8.80 16.02 2.67
CA ASP A 221 9.09 15.60 1.29
C ASP A 221 10.57 15.41 1.01
N VAL A 222 11.41 16.35 1.46
CA VAL A 222 12.88 16.16 1.44
C VAL A 222 13.24 14.87 2.17
N GLY A 223 12.50 14.58 3.23
CA GLY A 223 12.71 13.39 4.00
C GLY A 223 12.40 12.11 3.24
N PHE A 224 11.19 11.99 2.71
CA PHE A 224 10.75 10.84 1.91
C PHE A 224 11.59 10.67 0.63
N ALA A 225 11.98 11.77 -0.02
CA ALA A 225 12.76 11.72 -1.25
C ALA A 225 14.17 11.16 -1.04
N LEU A 226 14.80 11.44 0.11
CA LEU A 226 16.12 10.93 0.49
C LEU A 226 16.10 9.45 0.95
N MET A 227 14.93 8.83 1.08
CA MET A 227 14.81 7.40 1.45
C MET A 227 15.21 6.46 0.30
N ASP A 228 14.89 6.83 -0.93
CA ASP A 228 15.43 6.20 -2.14
C ASP A 228 15.86 7.28 -3.15
N PRO A 229 17.02 7.93 -2.92
CA PRO A 229 17.43 9.08 -3.71
C PRO A 229 17.80 8.69 -5.15
N VAL A 230 18.16 7.44 -5.41
CA VAL A 230 18.46 6.96 -6.76
C VAL A 230 17.16 6.73 -7.52
N ALA A 231 16.18 6.05 -6.93
CA ALA A 231 14.88 5.90 -7.58
C ALA A 231 14.17 7.25 -7.77
N ASN A 232 14.16 8.10 -6.74
CA ASN A 232 13.38 9.34 -6.73
C ASN A 232 14.00 10.47 -7.57
N TYR A 233 15.34 10.59 -7.65
CA TYR A 233 15.99 11.70 -8.38
C TYR A 233 16.66 11.30 -9.69
N VAL A 234 16.90 10.01 -9.96
CA VAL A 234 17.65 9.57 -11.14
C VAL A 234 16.81 8.65 -12.01
N SER A 235 16.40 7.50 -11.48
CA SER A 235 15.66 6.47 -12.22
C SER A 235 14.27 6.95 -12.66
N LYS A 236 13.60 7.76 -11.82
CA LYS A 236 12.29 8.37 -12.10
C LYS A 236 12.32 9.24 -13.37
N TYR A 237 13.26 10.17 -13.46
CA TYR A 237 13.36 11.06 -14.62
C TYR A 237 13.87 10.35 -15.86
N ALA A 238 14.81 9.40 -15.72
CA ALA A 238 15.25 8.57 -16.85
C ALA A 238 14.06 7.77 -17.44
N ARG A 239 13.29 7.10 -16.58
CA ARG A 239 12.09 6.35 -16.99
C ARG A 239 11.01 7.26 -17.60
N PHE A 240 10.90 8.51 -17.11
CA PHE A 240 10.00 9.49 -17.73
C PHE A 240 10.43 9.85 -19.15
N PHE A 241 11.72 10.16 -19.37
CA PHE A 241 12.23 10.44 -20.71
C PHE A 241 12.05 9.23 -21.65
N ASP A 242 12.28 8.01 -21.16
CA ASP A 242 12.12 6.77 -21.95
C ASP A 242 10.65 6.49 -22.33
N ASN A 243 9.67 7.10 -21.65
CA ASN A 243 8.24 6.84 -21.83
C ASN A 243 7.41 8.10 -22.13
N VAL A 244 8.05 9.22 -22.46
CA VAL A 244 7.41 10.53 -22.66
C VAL A 244 6.44 10.57 -23.86
N GLU A 245 6.58 9.62 -24.79
CA GLU A 245 5.67 9.45 -25.93
C GLU A 245 4.42 8.61 -25.58
N ASN A 246 4.40 7.97 -24.41
CA ASN A 246 3.26 7.21 -23.93
C ASN A 246 2.34 8.11 -23.09
N ASP A 247 1.27 8.59 -23.73
CA ASP A 247 0.28 9.49 -23.11
C ASP A 247 -0.25 8.96 -21.77
N ASP A 248 -0.59 7.67 -21.67
CA ASP A 248 -1.08 7.07 -20.42
C ASP A 248 0.00 7.10 -19.33
N PHE A 249 1.26 6.82 -19.69
CA PHE A 249 2.36 6.88 -18.73
C PHE A 249 2.59 8.32 -18.24
N VAL A 250 2.59 9.29 -19.15
CA VAL A 250 2.80 10.71 -18.83
C VAL A 250 1.68 11.23 -17.94
N GLU A 251 0.42 10.89 -18.21
CA GLU A 251 -0.69 11.28 -17.35
C GLU A 251 -0.60 10.64 -15.96
N ASN A 252 -0.27 9.34 -15.86
CA ASN A 252 -0.04 8.69 -14.57
C ASN A 252 1.10 9.35 -13.80
N PHE A 253 2.20 9.67 -14.49
CA PHE A 253 3.33 10.39 -13.91
C PHE A 253 2.90 11.78 -13.42
N ALA A 254 2.11 12.51 -14.20
CA ALA A 254 1.56 13.82 -13.83
C ALA A 254 0.75 13.77 -12.54
N ARG A 255 -0.16 12.79 -12.43
CA ARG A 255 -1.02 12.63 -11.25
C ARG A 255 -0.19 12.36 -10.01
N MET A 256 0.88 11.56 -10.14
CA MET A 256 1.83 11.29 -9.08
C MET A 256 2.66 12.52 -8.69
N GLU A 257 3.17 13.29 -9.66
CA GLU A 257 3.89 14.53 -9.38
C GLU A 257 2.98 15.53 -8.67
N ARG A 258 1.76 15.70 -9.14
CA ARG A 258 0.77 16.55 -8.50
C ARG A 258 0.49 16.13 -7.06
N TRP A 259 0.43 14.84 -6.77
CA TRP A 259 0.27 14.35 -5.40
C TRP A 259 1.47 14.66 -4.52
N LEU A 260 2.69 14.53 -5.05
CA LEU A 260 3.92 14.88 -4.34
C LEU A 260 4.04 16.39 -4.11
N ASP A 261 3.57 17.21 -5.05
CA ASP A 261 3.65 18.68 -4.97
C ASP A 261 2.55 19.29 -4.07
N GLU A 262 1.47 18.57 -3.79
CA GLU A 262 0.35 19.01 -2.95
C GLU A 262 0.44 18.46 -1.51
N GLY A 263 1.64 18.47 -0.95
CA GLY A 263 1.90 18.08 0.44
C GLY A 263 1.12 18.92 1.47
N ILE A 264 0.87 18.32 2.64
CA ILE A 264 0.10 18.94 3.73
C ILE A 264 0.96 19.03 5.00
N ASP A 265 0.94 20.21 5.64
CA ASP A 265 1.56 20.44 6.94
C ASP A 265 0.99 19.53 8.03
N VAL A 266 1.81 19.12 9.00
CA VAL A 266 1.34 18.41 10.20
C VAL A 266 1.32 19.35 11.40
N ALA A 267 0.24 19.33 12.19
CA ALA A 267 0.12 20.12 13.41
C ALA A 267 1.31 19.86 14.35
N GLY A 268 1.94 20.93 14.85
CA GLY A 268 3.22 20.84 15.56
C GLY A 268 3.22 19.93 16.78
N ASP A 269 2.23 20.06 17.67
CA ASP A 269 2.16 19.23 18.89
C ASP A 269 1.84 17.76 18.55
N THR A 270 1.03 17.51 17.51
CA THR A 270 0.79 16.14 16.99
C THR A 270 2.06 15.53 16.41
N TYR A 271 2.80 16.29 15.61
CA TYR A 271 4.08 15.85 15.03
C TYR A 271 5.07 15.42 16.12
N VAL A 272 5.26 16.27 17.13
CA VAL A 272 6.14 15.96 18.27
C VAL A 272 5.65 14.72 19.00
N GLN A 273 4.37 14.70 19.37
CA GLN A 273 3.81 13.59 20.12
C GLN A 273 3.94 12.27 19.34
N PHE A 274 3.71 12.28 18.04
CA PHE A 274 3.80 11.08 17.21
C PHE A 274 5.23 10.52 17.19
N LEU A 275 6.24 11.38 16.99
CA LEU A 275 7.63 10.93 17.01
C LEU A 275 8.07 10.45 18.38
N GLU A 276 7.75 11.17 19.45
CA GLU A 276 8.18 10.78 20.80
C GLU A 276 7.47 9.54 21.33
N ASP A 277 6.14 9.48 21.16
CA ASP A 277 5.34 8.40 21.74
C ASP A 277 5.32 7.15 20.86
N VAL A 278 5.28 7.31 19.53
CA VAL A 278 5.14 6.17 18.61
C VAL A 278 6.51 5.72 18.09
N TYR A 279 7.33 6.61 17.52
CA TYR A 279 8.59 6.19 16.88
C TYR A 279 9.72 5.95 17.90
N GLN A 280 10.01 6.93 18.75
CA GLN A 280 11.10 6.86 19.73
C GLN A 280 10.75 5.97 20.92
N GLY A 281 9.53 6.15 21.46
CA GLY A 281 9.11 5.46 22.67
C GLY A 281 8.45 4.11 22.44
N ASN A 282 8.05 3.79 21.20
CA ASN A 282 7.28 2.60 20.84
C ASN A 282 6.10 2.31 21.81
N LYS A 283 5.48 3.37 22.34
CA LYS A 283 4.54 3.28 23.48
C LYS A 283 3.24 2.60 23.09
N LEU A 284 2.83 2.70 21.82
CA LEU A 284 1.64 1.99 21.34
C LEU A 284 1.87 0.48 21.43
N TYR A 285 2.91 -0.03 20.78
CA TYR A 285 3.26 -1.46 20.77
C TYR A 285 3.50 -2.02 22.17
N ASN A 286 4.22 -1.26 23.02
CA ASN A 286 4.50 -1.65 24.40
C ASN A 286 3.27 -1.55 25.33
N ASN A 287 2.10 -1.14 24.82
CA ASN A 287 0.87 -0.93 25.58
C ASN A 287 1.03 0.08 26.73
N GLU A 288 1.80 1.16 26.50
CA GLU A 288 2.10 2.23 27.47
C GLU A 288 1.50 3.59 27.09
N LEU A 289 0.89 3.70 25.90
CA LEU A 289 0.38 4.96 25.36
C LEU A 289 -0.84 5.48 26.14
N VAL A 290 -0.83 6.77 26.49
CA VAL A 290 -1.94 7.43 27.19
C VAL A 290 -2.34 8.70 26.44
N LEU A 291 -3.62 8.81 26.07
CA LEU A 291 -4.20 9.98 25.42
C LEU A 291 -5.20 10.66 26.36
N ASP A 292 -4.95 11.92 26.73
CA ASP A 292 -5.74 12.70 27.71
C ASP A 292 -6.11 11.94 29.00
N GLY A 293 -5.15 11.15 29.52
CA GLY A 293 -5.33 10.36 30.73
C GLY A 293 -6.07 9.03 30.56
N LYS A 294 -6.50 8.68 29.35
CA LYS A 294 -7.02 7.35 29.00
C LYS A 294 -5.90 6.48 28.44
N HIS A 295 -5.74 5.30 29.00
CA HIS A 295 -4.79 4.30 28.49
C HIS A 295 -5.37 3.68 27.22
N VAL A 296 -4.57 3.68 26.15
CA VAL A 296 -4.87 2.97 24.90
C VAL A 296 -4.50 1.51 25.13
N ASP A 297 -5.44 0.70 25.62
CA ASP A 297 -5.20 -0.71 25.93
C ASP A 297 -5.39 -1.57 24.69
N LEU A 298 -4.30 -2.09 24.12
CA LEU A 298 -4.34 -2.92 22.91
C LEU A 298 -5.13 -4.23 23.10
N ALA A 299 -5.31 -4.68 24.35
CA ALA A 299 -6.14 -5.85 24.65
C ALA A 299 -7.64 -5.64 24.36
N GLU A 300 -8.08 -4.38 24.24
CA GLU A 300 -9.47 -4.04 23.87
C GLU A 300 -9.71 -4.10 22.35
N ILE A 301 -8.65 -4.21 21.54
CA ILE A 301 -8.79 -4.49 20.10
C ILE A 301 -9.10 -5.98 19.94
N ASP A 302 -10.38 -6.34 20.04
CA ASP A 302 -10.88 -7.72 19.99
C ASP A 302 -11.65 -8.05 18.69
N MET A 303 -11.91 -7.05 17.85
CA MET A 303 -12.55 -7.20 16.55
C MET A 303 -11.60 -7.78 15.49
N PRO A 304 -12.10 -8.30 14.35
CA PRO A 304 -11.24 -8.79 13.27
C PRO A 304 -10.30 -7.71 12.74
N VAL A 305 -9.02 -8.06 12.53
CA VAL A 305 -7.96 -7.15 12.05
C VAL A 305 -7.36 -7.65 10.75
N LEU A 306 -7.27 -6.77 9.75
CA LEU A 306 -6.57 -7.01 8.49
C LEU A 306 -5.37 -6.09 8.35
N GLN A 307 -4.17 -6.62 8.18
CA GLN A 307 -3.00 -5.82 7.80
C GLN A 307 -2.72 -5.95 6.29
N ILE A 308 -2.52 -4.82 5.62
CA ILE A 308 -2.23 -4.74 4.18
C ILE A 308 -0.85 -4.11 4.00
N MET A 309 0.10 -4.86 3.44
CA MET A 309 1.53 -4.51 3.50
C MET A 309 2.25 -4.72 2.16
N GLY A 310 3.25 -3.88 1.89
CA GLY A 310 4.12 -4.01 0.72
C GLY A 310 5.44 -4.66 1.10
N GLU A 311 5.84 -5.72 0.38
CA GLU A 311 7.14 -6.39 0.59
C GLU A 311 8.33 -5.44 0.39
N TYR A 312 8.19 -4.42 -0.47
CA TYR A 312 9.23 -3.45 -0.79
C TYR A 312 8.90 -2.06 -0.22
N ASP A 313 8.15 -2.02 0.88
CA ASP A 313 7.88 -0.79 1.60
C ASP A 313 9.10 -0.38 2.43
N HIS A 314 9.86 0.58 1.90
CA HIS A 314 11.00 1.17 2.61
C HIS A 314 10.61 2.25 3.63
N LEU A 315 9.35 2.69 3.60
CA LEU A 315 8.82 3.69 4.52
C LEU A 315 8.36 3.05 5.82
N ILE A 316 7.49 2.05 5.70
CA ILE A 316 6.98 1.23 6.80
C ILE A 316 7.21 -0.25 6.42
N PRO A 317 8.39 -0.79 6.73
CA PRO A 317 8.70 -2.20 6.46
C PRO A 317 7.72 -3.15 7.14
N ALA A 318 7.62 -4.37 6.62
CA ALA A 318 6.74 -5.40 7.18
C ALA A 318 6.94 -5.63 8.70
N ASP A 319 8.20 -5.61 9.14
CA ASP A 319 8.60 -5.78 10.54
C ASP A 319 8.08 -4.64 11.45
N ALA A 320 7.72 -3.49 10.87
CA ALA A 320 7.18 -2.35 11.60
C ALA A 320 5.66 -2.45 11.85
N SER A 321 5.00 -3.50 11.35
CA SER A 321 3.55 -3.69 11.54
C SER A 321 3.16 -5.12 11.90
N LYS A 322 3.78 -6.15 11.30
CA LYS A 322 3.45 -7.56 11.58
C LYS A 322 3.43 -7.91 13.08
N PRO A 323 4.42 -7.50 13.89
CA PRO A 323 4.43 -7.84 15.32
C PRO A 323 3.22 -7.29 16.09
N PHE A 324 2.53 -6.28 15.56
CA PHE A 324 1.36 -5.69 16.21
C PHE A 324 0.25 -6.73 16.47
N ASN A 325 0.10 -7.74 15.60
CA ASN A 325 -0.88 -8.81 15.80
C ASN A 325 -0.60 -9.66 17.05
N GLU A 326 0.63 -9.63 17.58
CA GLU A 326 1.02 -10.40 18.77
C GLU A 326 0.65 -9.70 20.09
N VAL A 327 0.32 -8.40 20.04
CA VAL A 327 0.11 -7.55 21.22
C VAL A 327 -1.33 -7.02 21.34
N ILE A 328 -2.20 -7.33 20.38
CA ILE A 328 -3.63 -6.99 20.42
C ILE A 328 -4.48 -8.12 21.00
N GLY A 329 -5.73 -7.79 21.40
CA GLY A 329 -6.68 -8.76 21.96
C GLY A 329 -7.36 -9.70 20.97
N SER A 330 -7.26 -9.41 19.66
CA SER A 330 -7.98 -10.13 18.61
C SER A 330 -7.32 -11.47 18.27
N ASP A 331 -8.13 -12.53 18.29
CA ASP A 331 -7.74 -13.86 17.79
C ASP A 331 -7.98 -14.01 16.28
N ASP A 332 -8.62 -13.04 15.62
CA ASP A 332 -9.00 -13.06 14.20
C ASP A 332 -8.19 -12.01 13.44
N THR A 333 -6.96 -12.38 13.08
CA THR A 333 -6.03 -11.51 12.36
C THR A 333 -5.64 -12.11 11.01
N GLU A 334 -5.62 -11.27 9.96
CA GLU A 334 -5.18 -11.64 8.62
C GLU A 334 -4.13 -10.65 8.11
N ILE A 335 -3.22 -11.15 7.28
CA ILE A 335 -2.17 -10.34 6.64
C ILE A 335 -2.25 -10.56 5.12
N ILE A 336 -2.39 -9.48 4.37
CA ILE A 336 -2.19 -9.44 2.92
C ILE A 336 -0.88 -8.71 2.66
N GLU A 337 0.14 -9.49 2.31
CA GLU A 337 1.43 -8.97 1.87
C GLU A 337 1.54 -9.10 0.34
N TYR A 338 2.06 -8.07 -0.32
CA TYR A 338 2.15 -8.05 -1.77
C TYR A 338 3.45 -7.40 -2.26
N SER A 339 3.97 -7.90 -3.39
CA SER A 339 5.21 -7.47 -4.05
C SER A 339 5.14 -6.05 -4.63
N THR A 340 4.98 -5.05 -3.77
CA THR A 340 4.88 -3.63 -4.11
C THR A 340 5.46 -2.77 -2.98
N GLY A 341 5.64 -1.47 -3.22
CA GLY A 341 6.06 -0.50 -2.20
C GLY A 341 4.87 0.25 -1.57
N HIS A 342 5.16 1.16 -0.63
CA HIS A 342 4.15 1.91 0.15
C HIS A 342 2.98 2.44 -0.68
N ILE A 343 3.27 3.33 -1.64
CA ILE A 343 2.27 3.95 -2.51
C ILE A 343 1.72 2.94 -3.52
N GLY A 344 2.53 1.95 -3.90
CA GLY A 344 2.14 0.92 -4.85
C GLY A 344 0.98 0.05 -4.36
N LEU A 345 0.73 -0.04 -3.05
CA LEU A 345 -0.48 -0.64 -2.51
C LEU A 345 -1.74 0.11 -2.95
N ALA A 346 -1.68 1.45 -3.03
CA ALA A 346 -2.79 2.30 -3.43
C ALA A 346 -2.94 2.45 -4.94
N VAL A 347 -1.84 2.52 -5.70
CA VAL A 347 -1.88 2.96 -7.12
C VAL A 347 -1.30 1.97 -8.13
N SER A 348 -0.79 0.82 -7.72
CA SER A 348 -0.27 -0.16 -8.69
C SER A 348 -1.41 -0.95 -9.33
N GLY A 349 -1.32 -1.19 -10.64
CA GLY A 349 -2.34 -1.98 -11.34
C GLY A 349 -2.42 -3.42 -10.86
N SER A 350 -1.30 -3.96 -10.40
CA SER A 350 -1.23 -5.26 -9.72
C SER A 350 -2.00 -5.26 -8.40
N SER A 351 -1.89 -4.22 -7.57
CA SER A 351 -2.67 -4.14 -6.32
C SER A 351 -4.17 -4.07 -6.59
N HIS A 352 -4.60 -3.30 -7.61
CA HIS A 352 -6.03 -3.25 -7.97
C HIS A 352 -6.57 -4.56 -8.55
N ARG A 353 -5.70 -5.41 -9.10
CA ARG A 353 -6.10 -6.70 -9.65
C ARG A 353 -6.07 -7.81 -8.58
N ASP A 354 -5.08 -7.79 -7.68
CA ASP A 354 -4.75 -8.94 -6.84
C ASP A 354 -4.95 -8.67 -5.34
N VAL A 355 -4.89 -7.42 -4.88
CA VAL A 355 -4.99 -7.04 -3.45
C VAL A 355 -6.38 -6.53 -3.12
N TRP A 356 -6.85 -5.48 -3.81
CA TRP A 356 -8.12 -4.82 -3.48
C TRP A 356 -9.36 -5.70 -3.58
N PRO A 357 -9.46 -6.67 -4.52
CA PRO A 357 -10.56 -7.63 -4.50
C PRO A 357 -10.58 -8.47 -3.20
N ARG A 358 -9.42 -8.93 -2.73
CA ARG A 358 -9.31 -9.69 -1.47
C ARG A 358 -9.66 -8.85 -0.25
N VAL A 359 -9.26 -7.57 -0.25
CA VAL A 359 -9.62 -6.63 0.84
C VAL A 359 -11.13 -6.41 0.88
N ALA A 360 -11.76 -6.22 -0.29
CA ALA A 360 -13.21 -6.04 -0.38
C ALA A 360 -13.97 -7.31 0.09
N GLU A 361 -13.49 -8.49 -0.31
CA GLU A 361 -14.03 -9.78 0.12
C GLU A 361 -13.87 -9.98 1.62
N TRP A 362 -12.71 -9.64 2.20
CA TRP A 362 -12.50 -9.73 3.64
C TRP A 362 -13.49 -8.86 4.44
N TYR A 363 -13.68 -7.60 4.04
CA TYR A 363 -14.66 -6.74 4.70
C TYR A 363 -16.07 -7.32 4.58
N LEU A 364 -16.41 -7.91 3.44
CA LEU A 364 -17.69 -8.56 3.23
C LEU A 364 -17.87 -9.74 4.18
N GLU A 365 -16.95 -10.68 4.20
CA GLU A 365 -17.00 -11.89 5.02
C GLU A 365 -17.11 -11.58 6.52
N LYS A 366 -16.34 -10.59 7.00
CA LYS A 366 -16.31 -10.23 8.42
C LYS A 366 -17.48 -9.36 8.87
N SER A 367 -18.13 -8.67 7.93
CA SER A 367 -19.22 -7.73 8.22
C SER A 367 -20.60 -8.27 7.89
N ALA A 368 -20.68 -9.37 7.15
CA ALA A 368 -21.90 -10.06 6.79
C ALA A 368 -22.78 -10.38 8.01
N THR A 369 -24.02 -9.86 8.00
CA THR A 369 -25.02 -10.09 9.05
C THR A 369 -26.22 -10.90 8.56
N ASP A 370 -26.56 -10.82 7.26
CA ASP A 370 -27.72 -11.49 6.65
C ASP A 370 -27.38 -12.13 5.29
N PRO A 371 -27.42 -13.47 5.18
CA PRO A 371 -27.15 -14.18 3.92
C PRO A 371 -28.06 -13.80 2.75
N GLU A 372 -29.32 -13.41 2.99
CA GLU A 372 -30.22 -12.99 1.92
C GLU A 372 -29.82 -11.62 1.34
N HIS A 373 -29.37 -10.71 2.21
CA HIS A 373 -28.86 -9.41 1.79
C HIS A 373 -27.51 -9.54 1.05
N LEU A 374 -26.62 -10.43 1.51
CA LEU A 374 -25.36 -10.73 0.81
C LEU A 374 -25.59 -11.19 -0.62
N ALA A 375 -26.48 -12.15 -0.84
CA ALA A 375 -26.81 -12.65 -2.17
C ALA A 375 -27.35 -11.53 -3.08
N ALA A 376 -28.14 -10.60 -2.54
CA ALA A 376 -28.65 -9.46 -3.29
C ALA A 376 -27.54 -8.44 -3.66
N VAL A 377 -26.55 -8.24 -2.80
CA VAL A 377 -25.40 -7.39 -3.14
C VAL A 377 -24.49 -8.08 -4.15
N GLU A 378 -24.24 -9.38 -4.02
CA GLU A 378 -23.47 -10.17 -4.99
C GLU A 378 -24.11 -10.11 -6.39
N GLU A 379 -25.44 -10.25 -6.47
CA GLU A 379 -26.20 -10.07 -7.72
C GLU A 379 -26.03 -8.65 -8.29
N ALA A 380 -26.15 -7.61 -7.44
CA ALA A 380 -25.98 -6.22 -7.87
C ALA A 380 -24.56 -5.90 -8.34
N VAL A 381 -23.54 -6.48 -7.71
CA VAL A 381 -22.13 -6.36 -8.10
C VAL A 381 -21.89 -7.07 -9.43
N ALA A 382 -22.41 -8.29 -9.61
CA ALA A 382 -22.31 -9.05 -10.85
C ALA A 382 -22.95 -8.30 -12.04
N ASP A 383 -24.13 -7.73 -11.83
CA ASP A 383 -24.86 -6.91 -12.81
C ASP A 383 -24.08 -5.63 -13.17
N ALA A 384 -23.52 -4.94 -12.18
CA ALA A 384 -22.72 -3.73 -12.39
C ALA A 384 -21.38 -4.03 -13.12
N ALA A 385 -20.75 -5.17 -12.82
CA ALA A 385 -19.51 -5.62 -13.47
C ALA A 385 -19.74 -6.17 -14.88
N GLY A 386 -20.99 -6.51 -15.25
CA GLY A 386 -21.33 -7.13 -16.52
C GLY A 386 -20.85 -8.58 -16.64
N ILE A 387 -20.79 -9.30 -15.52
CA ILE A 387 -20.30 -10.69 -15.43
C ILE A 387 -21.45 -11.59 -14.96
N ASP A 388 -21.92 -12.51 -15.82
CA ASP A 388 -22.83 -13.61 -15.41
C ASP A 388 -22.06 -14.54 -14.46
N ILE A 389 -22.43 -14.57 -13.17
CA ILE A 389 -21.88 -15.52 -12.20
C ILE A 389 -22.90 -16.67 -11.99
N ASP A 390 -22.50 -17.89 -12.35
CA ASP A 390 -23.25 -19.12 -12.09
C ASP A 390 -22.65 -19.75 -10.81
N ILE A 391 -23.34 -19.69 -9.66
CA ILE A 391 -22.88 -20.32 -8.40
C ILE A 391 -23.88 -21.35 -7.88
N ASP A 392 -23.34 -22.54 -7.62
CA ASP A 392 -24.00 -23.70 -7.03
C ASP A 392 -24.13 -23.54 -5.50
N HIS A 393 -25.36 -23.47 -4.99
CA HIS A 393 -25.69 -23.09 -3.60
C HIS A 393 -25.52 -24.21 -2.54
N GLU A 394 -24.91 -25.37 -2.84
CA GLU A 394 -25.01 -26.54 -1.95
C GLU A 394 -23.86 -26.75 -0.94
N ALA A 395 -22.83 -25.90 -0.86
CA ALA A 395 -21.72 -26.13 0.07
C ALA A 395 -21.87 -25.53 1.49
N ALA A 396 -22.89 -24.70 1.74
CA ALA A 396 -23.06 -24.02 3.03
C ALA A 396 -23.99 -24.73 4.04
N ILE A 397 -24.47 -25.94 3.74
CA ILE A 397 -25.41 -26.67 4.60
C ILE A 397 -24.94 -28.13 4.72
N GLU A 398 -24.55 -28.52 5.95
CA GLU A 398 -24.01 -29.83 6.41
C GLU A 398 -22.47 -29.77 6.64
N GLU A 399 -21.90 -29.90 7.83
CA GLU A 399 -22.29 -30.68 9.00
C GLU A 399 -21.74 -30.11 10.33
N GLY A 400 -22.52 -30.28 11.40
CA GLY A 400 -22.04 -30.26 12.78
C GLY A 400 -21.90 -31.68 13.35
N VAL A 401 -20.70 -31.97 13.89
CA VAL A 401 -20.34 -32.96 14.94
C VAL A 401 -20.48 -34.47 14.63
N THR A 402 -19.37 -35.22 14.66
CA THR A 402 -19.01 -36.25 15.67
C THR A 402 -17.77 -37.08 15.27
N SER A 403 -17.10 -37.61 16.29
CA SER A 403 -15.84 -38.37 16.32
C SER A 403 -15.92 -39.84 15.87
N ASP A 404 -14.74 -40.35 15.51
CA ASP A 404 -14.21 -41.74 15.51
C ASP A 404 -14.27 -42.63 14.25
N GLU A 405 -13.03 -42.95 13.81
CA GLU A 405 -12.48 -44.15 13.19
C GLU A 405 -13.08 -44.71 11.88
N ALA A 406 -12.30 -44.64 10.79
CA ALA A 406 -11.70 -45.84 10.17
C ALA A 406 -10.67 -45.48 9.08
N ALA A 407 -9.51 -46.10 9.21
CA ALA A 407 -8.35 -46.02 8.33
C ALA A 407 -8.58 -46.65 6.94
N ALA A 408 -7.93 -46.08 5.93
CA ALA A 408 -7.29 -46.83 4.84
C ALA A 408 -6.19 -45.97 4.19
N GLU A 409 -4.95 -46.39 4.41
CA GLU A 409 -3.71 -45.86 3.84
C GLU A 409 -3.71 -45.90 2.30
N VAL A 410 -3.14 -44.87 1.65
CA VAL A 410 -2.28 -45.06 0.46
C VAL A 410 -1.17 -44.00 0.45
N HIS A 411 0.02 -44.43 0.85
CA HIS A 411 1.37 -43.98 0.50
C HIS A 411 1.70 -42.47 0.47
N ALA A 412 2.34 -42.04 1.55
CA ALA A 412 3.37 -41.01 1.51
C ALA A 412 4.58 -41.53 0.69
N GLU A 413 4.98 -40.76 -0.32
CA GLU A 413 6.39 -40.75 -0.74
C GLU A 413 7.09 -39.72 0.13
N ASP A 414 8.03 -40.22 0.92
CA ASP A 414 9.02 -39.45 1.67
C ASP A 414 9.79 -38.51 0.74
N VAL A 415 9.82 -37.21 1.05
CA VAL A 415 10.91 -36.33 0.63
C VAL A 415 11.69 -35.92 1.87
N ASP A 416 12.89 -36.50 1.95
CA ASP A 416 13.94 -36.34 2.95
C ASP A 416 14.36 -34.86 3.16
N PRO A 417 14.51 -34.36 4.41
CA PRO A 417 14.97 -33.00 4.71
C PRO A 417 16.52 -32.85 4.65
N ALA A 418 17.18 -33.49 3.68
CA ALA A 418 18.61 -33.33 3.41
C ALA A 418 18.80 -32.83 1.98
N GLY A 419 19.25 -31.57 1.86
CA GLY A 419 19.04 -30.74 0.67
C GLY A 419 19.82 -31.10 -0.60
N PRO A 420 19.50 -30.45 -1.73
CA PRO A 420 20.46 -30.24 -2.81
C PRO A 420 21.40 -29.10 -2.39
N GLU A 421 22.68 -29.20 -2.76
CA GLU A 421 23.62 -28.10 -2.58
C GLU A 421 23.16 -26.87 -3.38
N GLY A 422 22.66 -25.85 -2.69
CA GLY A 422 22.23 -24.56 -3.23
C GLY A 422 21.32 -23.86 -2.23
N GLY A 423 21.61 -22.60 -1.88
CA GLY A 423 20.83 -21.82 -0.90
C GLY A 423 19.35 -21.71 -1.24
N ASP A 424 18.57 -21.20 -0.30
CA ASP A 424 17.15 -20.92 -0.52
C ASP A 424 16.99 -19.68 -1.43
N LEU A 425 16.03 -19.70 -2.35
CA LEU A 425 15.82 -18.61 -3.32
C LEU A 425 15.54 -17.27 -2.64
N GLU A 426 14.94 -17.31 -1.45
CA GLU A 426 14.62 -16.15 -0.63
C GLU A 426 15.88 -15.50 -0.01
N GLU A 427 17.06 -16.13 -0.14
CA GLU A 427 18.36 -15.52 0.23
C GLU A 427 18.88 -14.53 -0.83
N VAL A 428 18.29 -14.51 -2.03
CA VAL A 428 18.67 -13.56 -3.10
C VAL A 428 17.88 -12.27 -2.94
N ASP A 429 18.59 -11.14 -2.83
CA ASP A 429 17.97 -9.85 -2.57
C ASP A 429 16.99 -9.45 -3.68
N GLY A 430 15.77 -9.15 -3.25
CA GLY A 430 14.63 -8.86 -4.12
C GLY A 430 13.80 -10.06 -4.57
N ILE A 431 14.12 -11.31 -4.18
CA ILE A 431 13.24 -12.50 -4.34
C ILE A 431 12.48 -12.76 -3.05
N GLY A 432 11.27 -12.21 -2.94
CA GLY A 432 10.34 -12.54 -1.85
C GLY A 432 9.65 -13.91 -2.02
N PRO A 433 8.89 -14.38 -1.02
CA PRO A 433 8.23 -15.69 -1.02
C PRO A 433 7.34 -15.92 -2.25
N THR A 434 6.64 -14.87 -2.70
CA THR A 434 5.78 -14.90 -3.90
C THR A 434 6.56 -15.22 -5.17
N TYR A 435 7.75 -14.62 -5.34
CA TYR A 435 8.60 -14.90 -6.50
C TYR A 435 9.31 -16.24 -6.37
N ALA A 436 9.72 -16.60 -5.16
CA ALA A 436 10.31 -17.90 -4.87
C ALA A 436 9.32 -19.04 -5.17
N GLU A 437 8.05 -18.91 -4.79
CA GLU A 437 6.98 -19.87 -5.12
C GLU A 437 6.79 -20.01 -6.64
N ARG A 438 6.64 -18.89 -7.37
CA ARG A 438 6.51 -18.90 -8.83
C ARG A 438 7.71 -19.54 -9.54
N LEU A 439 8.92 -19.30 -9.05
CA LEU A 439 10.14 -19.90 -9.57
C LEU A 439 10.17 -21.41 -9.28
N ARG A 440 9.79 -21.82 -8.06
CA ARG A 440 9.69 -23.24 -7.66
C ARG A 440 8.67 -23.98 -8.52
N ASP A 441 7.50 -23.40 -8.75
CA ASP A 441 6.47 -23.93 -9.66
C ASP A 441 6.97 -24.03 -11.11
N GLY A 442 7.85 -23.10 -11.51
CA GLY A 442 8.55 -23.09 -12.79
C GLY A 442 9.74 -24.04 -12.91
N GLY A 443 10.05 -24.78 -11.85
CA GLY A 443 11.14 -25.76 -11.77
C GLY A 443 12.52 -25.19 -11.43
N ILE A 444 12.59 -23.96 -10.88
CA ILE A 444 13.79 -23.36 -10.30
C ILE A 444 13.60 -23.37 -8.79
N VAL A 445 14.26 -24.27 -8.07
CA VAL A 445 13.98 -24.54 -6.65
C VAL A 445 15.11 -24.04 -5.74
N THR A 446 16.33 -23.90 -6.27
CA THR A 446 17.54 -23.53 -5.51
C THR A 446 18.26 -22.32 -6.12
N VAL A 447 19.06 -21.61 -5.32
CA VAL A 447 19.93 -20.50 -5.79
C VAL A 447 20.88 -20.97 -6.89
N ALA A 448 21.39 -22.20 -6.82
CA ALA A 448 22.26 -22.76 -7.86
C ALA A 448 21.55 -22.97 -9.20
N GLU A 449 20.27 -23.37 -9.17
CA GLU A 449 19.44 -23.49 -10.36
C GLU A 449 19.08 -22.12 -10.93
N LEU A 450 18.82 -21.13 -10.05
CA LEU A 450 18.58 -19.75 -10.45
C LEU A 450 19.82 -19.14 -11.13
N ALA A 451 21.01 -19.35 -10.59
CA ALA A 451 22.27 -18.89 -11.17
C ALA A 451 22.57 -19.51 -12.56
N ALA A 452 22.05 -20.71 -12.81
CA ALA A 452 22.20 -21.43 -14.07
C ALA A 452 21.03 -21.22 -15.05
N ALA A 453 19.96 -20.54 -14.62
CA ALA A 453 18.77 -20.33 -15.41
C ALA A 453 18.97 -19.24 -16.46
N ASP A 454 18.24 -19.37 -17.57
CA ASP A 454 18.18 -18.33 -18.59
C ASP A 454 17.36 -17.14 -18.07
N VAL A 455 17.86 -15.93 -18.28
CA VAL A 455 17.26 -14.68 -17.80
C VAL A 455 15.84 -14.48 -18.33
N GLU A 456 15.57 -14.81 -19.60
CA GLU A 456 14.23 -14.66 -20.20
C GLU A 456 13.25 -15.63 -19.55
N ARG A 457 13.72 -16.85 -19.24
CA ARG A 457 12.94 -17.85 -18.51
C ARG A 457 12.64 -17.43 -17.07
N VAL A 458 13.61 -16.85 -16.36
CA VAL A 458 13.40 -16.34 -14.99
C VAL A 458 12.40 -15.19 -14.99
N ALA A 459 12.51 -14.27 -15.95
CA ALA A 459 11.59 -13.15 -16.13
C ALA A 459 10.15 -13.64 -16.39
N GLU A 460 10.00 -14.64 -17.26
CA GLU A 460 8.69 -15.25 -17.58
C GLU A 460 8.08 -15.95 -16.36
N LEU A 461 8.84 -16.81 -15.68
CA LEU A 461 8.34 -17.59 -14.54
C LEU A 461 7.94 -16.69 -13.36
N ALA A 462 8.76 -15.69 -13.03
CA ALA A 462 8.48 -14.79 -11.91
C ALA A 462 7.51 -13.64 -12.26
N GLY A 463 7.25 -13.40 -13.56
CA GLY A 463 6.43 -12.29 -14.02
C GLY A 463 7.08 -10.92 -13.80
N VAL A 464 8.40 -10.83 -13.99
CA VAL A 464 9.20 -9.59 -13.79
C VAL A 464 9.89 -9.15 -15.07
N GLY A 465 10.40 -7.92 -15.10
CA GLY A 465 11.21 -7.42 -16.22
C GLY A 465 12.56 -8.12 -16.32
N THR A 466 13.11 -8.21 -17.54
CA THR A 466 14.40 -8.87 -17.82
C THR A 466 15.56 -8.29 -17.01
N SER A 467 15.62 -6.98 -16.79
CA SER A 467 16.67 -6.34 -15.97
C SER A 467 16.66 -6.81 -14.51
N ARG A 468 15.48 -7.10 -13.95
CA ARG A 468 15.34 -7.62 -12.57
C ARG A 468 15.72 -9.10 -12.51
N ALA A 469 15.34 -9.88 -13.53
CA ALA A 469 15.78 -11.26 -13.68
C ALA A 469 17.31 -11.37 -13.85
N GLU A 470 17.94 -10.46 -14.62
CA GLU A 470 19.41 -10.38 -14.75
C GLU A 470 20.09 -10.13 -13.41
N SER A 471 19.54 -9.23 -12.59
CA SER A 471 20.04 -8.95 -11.25
C SER A 471 19.99 -10.19 -10.35
N TRP A 472 18.86 -10.91 -10.34
CA TRP A 472 18.70 -12.13 -9.54
C TRP A 472 19.63 -13.27 -9.98
N VAL A 473 19.74 -13.52 -11.29
CA VAL A 473 20.65 -14.52 -11.83
C VAL A 473 22.11 -14.15 -11.54
N GLY A 474 22.45 -12.86 -11.61
CA GLY A 474 23.77 -12.34 -11.27
C GLY A 474 24.12 -12.53 -9.79
N GLN A 475 23.23 -12.13 -8.89
CA GLN A 475 23.41 -12.28 -7.43
C GLN A 475 23.49 -13.74 -7.01
N ALA A 476 22.70 -14.62 -7.62
CA ALA A 476 22.74 -16.06 -7.34
C ALA A 476 24.06 -16.73 -7.79
N GLY A 477 24.81 -16.10 -8.71
CA GLY A 477 26.06 -16.58 -9.26
C GLY A 477 27.33 -16.10 -8.54
N ASP A 478 27.21 -15.11 -7.65
CA ASP A 478 28.28 -14.56 -6.81
C ASP A 478 28.37 -15.30 -5.45
#